data_AF-A0A950S1U2-F1
#
_entry.id   AF-A0A950S1U2-F1
#
_cell.length_a   1.000
_cell.length_b   1.000
_cell.length_c   1.000
_cell.angle_alpha   90.00
_cell.angle_beta   90.00
_cell.angle_gamma   90.00
#
_symmetry.space_group_name_H-M   'P 1'
#
loop_
_entity.id
_entity.type
_entity.pdbx_description
1 polymer ?
#
loop_
_entity_poly.entity_id
_entity_poly.type
_entity_poly.pdbx_seq_one_letter_code
_entity_poly.pdbx_strand_id
1 'polypeptide(L)'
;RATVFANLDGLFAFNCSAEDAAYLVPELGGSLDEQDLVELGEHECYVRLTSGGQRLPTFSVKLDPPLQSDPELRDRLVAASAERYGRSVDLQSARRIPPAAEPAPAPPRSRNQHRPKKAYKPDIAHV
;
A
#
# COMPACT_ATOMS: atom_id res chain seq x y z
N ARG A 1 9.52 5.35 -9.22
CA ARG A 1 9.58 4.21 -8.27
C ARG A 1 10.71 3.23 -8.64
N ALA A 2 10.93 2.91 -9.92
CA ALA A 2 12.02 2.05 -10.41
C ALA A 2 13.44 2.41 -9.93
N THR A 3 13.69 3.67 -9.52
CA THR A 3 15.02 4.11 -9.06
C THR A 3 15.45 3.49 -7.73
N VAL A 4 14.52 3.10 -6.85
CA VAL A 4 14.90 2.54 -5.55
C VAL A 4 15.47 1.13 -5.77
N PHE A 5 14.71 0.23 -6.41
CA PHE A 5 15.14 -1.15 -6.65
C PHE A 5 16.46 -1.26 -7.44
N ALA A 6 16.70 -0.34 -8.39
CA ALA A 6 17.95 -0.28 -9.15
C ALA A 6 19.20 0.00 -8.29
N ASN A 7 19.04 0.57 -7.10
CA ASN A 7 20.14 0.97 -6.21
C ASN A 7 20.19 0.17 -4.89
N LEU A 8 19.33 -0.85 -4.73
CA LEU A 8 19.36 -1.67 -3.52
C LEU A 8 20.39 -2.80 -3.66
N ASP A 9 21.24 -2.93 -2.65
CA ASP A 9 22.13 -4.08 -2.48
C ASP A 9 21.39 -5.30 -1.90
N GLY A 10 20.23 -5.07 -1.27
CA GLY A 10 19.43 -6.11 -0.63
C GLY A 10 17.94 -5.81 -0.66
N LEU A 11 17.15 -6.86 -0.85
CA LEU A 11 15.70 -6.85 -0.73
C LEU A 11 15.27 -7.96 0.23
N PHE A 12 14.48 -7.59 1.23
CA PHE A 12 13.86 -8.50 2.19
C PHE A 12 12.35 -8.33 2.04
N ALA A 13 11.65 -9.42 1.71
CA ALA A 13 10.22 -9.43 1.50
C ALA A 13 9.55 -10.40 2.47
N PHE A 14 8.65 -9.86 3.29
CA PHE A 14 7.85 -10.60 4.26
C PHE A 14 6.48 -10.93 3.67
N ASN A 15 5.64 -11.61 4.47
CA ASN A 15 4.23 -11.77 4.15
C ASN A 15 3.60 -10.44 3.71
N CYS A 16 2.99 -10.43 2.52
CA CYS A 16 2.34 -9.25 1.97
C CYS A 16 1.10 -9.60 1.14
N SER A 17 0.38 -8.58 0.70
CA SER A 17 -0.79 -8.78 -0.16
C SER A 17 -0.39 -9.24 -1.56
N ALA A 18 -1.30 -9.88 -2.29
CA ALA A 18 -1.05 -10.28 -3.68
C ALA A 18 -0.70 -9.07 -4.58
N GLU A 19 -1.31 -7.91 -4.33
CA GLU A 19 -1.01 -6.69 -5.07
C GLU A 19 0.45 -6.27 -4.86
N ASP A 20 0.94 -6.27 -3.62
CA ASP A 20 2.34 -5.94 -3.32
C ASP A 20 3.31 -7.02 -3.86
N ALA A 21 2.91 -8.29 -3.74
CA ALA A 21 3.69 -9.43 -4.20
C ALA A 21 3.97 -9.35 -5.72
N ALA A 22 2.97 -8.95 -6.52
CA ALA A 22 3.12 -8.77 -7.96
C ALA A 22 4.26 -7.79 -8.34
N TYR A 23 4.57 -6.82 -7.47
CA TYR A 23 5.70 -5.90 -7.66
C TYR A 23 7.03 -6.44 -7.12
N LEU A 24 6.99 -7.27 -6.07
CA LEU A 24 8.19 -7.77 -5.40
C LEU A 24 8.79 -9.02 -6.06
N VAL A 25 7.95 -9.90 -6.60
CA VAL A 25 8.37 -11.14 -7.29
C VAL A 25 9.40 -10.87 -8.39
N PRO A 26 9.20 -9.89 -9.31
CA PRO A 26 10.20 -9.62 -10.35
C PRO A 26 11.55 -9.13 -9.79
N GLU A 27 11.52 -8.39 -8.67
CA GLU A 27 12.71 -7.84 -8.03
C GLU A 27 13.47 -8.88 -7.21
N LEU A 28 12.77 -9.83 -6.59
CA LEU A 28 13.36 -11.02 -5.97
C LEU A 28 13.89 -11.98 -7.06
N GLY A 29 13.17 -12.13 -8.16
CA GLY A 29 13.51 -13.07 -9.23
C GLY A 29 13.57 -14.52 -8.76
N GLY A 30 14.06 -15.39 -9.65
CA GLY A 30 14.05 -16.83 -9.42
C GLY A 30 12.72 -17.46 -9.83
N SER A 31 12.37 -18.58 -9.20
CA SER A 31 11.13 -19.33 -9.44
C SER A 31 10.02 -19.02 -8.43
N LEU A 32 10.09 -17.85 -7.78
CA LEU A 32 9.07 -17.37 -6.86
C LEU A 32 7.84 -16.90 -7.61
N ASP A 33 6.67 -17.12 -7.03
CA ASP A 33 5.41 -16.54 -7.46
C ASP A 33 4.80 -15.64 -6.37
N GLU A 34 3.64 -15.05 -6.69
CA GLU A 34 2.94 -14.16 -5.77
C GLU A 34 2.38 -14.91 -4.56
N GLN A 35 2.02 -16.19 -4.72
CA GLN A 35 1.46 -17.00 -3.64
C GLN A 35 2.53 -17.31 -2.59
N ASP A 36 3.78 -17.53 -3.00
CA ASP A 36 4.90 -17.73 -2.06
C ASP A 36 5.04 -16.57 -1.05
N LEU A 37 4.76 -15.34 -1.47
CA LEU A 37 4.79 -14.14 -0.63
C LEU A 37 3.52 -13.96 0.21
N VAL A 38 2.37 -14.42 -0.28
CA VAL A 38 1.09 -14.34 0.44
C VAL A 38 0.97 -15.43 1.50
N GLU A 39 1.56 -16.61 1.26
CA GLU A 39 1.53 -17.77 2.15
C GLU A 39 2.70 -17.81 3.13
N LEU A 40 3.63 -16.85 3.02
CA LEU A 40 4.81 -16.73 3.85
C LEU A 40 4.44 -16.67 5.35
N GLY A 41 5.04 -17.57 6.14
CA GLY A 41 4.72 -17.74 7.55
C GLY A 41 5.24 -16.62 8.46
N GLU A 42 4.85 -16.67 9.73
CA GLU A 42 5.38 -15.75 10.74
C GLU A 42 6.90 -15.91 10.90
N HIS A 43 7.59 -14.78 11.02
CA HIS A 43 9.05 -14.72 11.17
C HIS A 43 9.82 -15.33 9.99
N GLU A 44 9.19 -15.44 8.83
CA GLU A 44 9.85 -15.89 7.61
C GLU A 44 9.89 -14.75 6.58
N CYS A 45 10.91 -14.74 5.73
CA CYS A 45 11.01 -13.80 4.62
C CYS A 45 11.88 -14.34 3.48
N TYR A 46 11.65 -13.83 2.27
CA TYR A 46 12.54 -14.04 1.13
C TYR A 46 13.55 -12.92 1.01
N VAL A 47 14.77 -13.30 0.65
CA VAL A 47 15.91 -12.40 0.65
C VAL A 47 16.67 -12.52 -0.65
N ARG A 48 16.88 -11.38 -1.31
CA ARG A 48 17.80 -11.24 -2.44
C ARG A 48 18.89 -10.25 -2.09
N LEU A 49 20.13 -10.72 -2.01
CA LEU A 49 21.27 -9.92 -1.59
C LEU A 49 22.41 -9.94 -2.59
N THR A 50 23.15 -8.84 -2.63
CA THR A 50 24.44 -8.75 -3.30
C THR A 50 25.53 -8.85 -2.24
N SER A 51 26.48 -9.77 -2.43
CA SER A 51 27.64 -9.93 -1.55
C SER A 51 28.89 -10.13 -2.40
N GLY A 52 29.98 -9.44 -2.07
CA GLY A 52 31.24 -9.52 -2.82
C GLY A 52 31.12 -9.09 -4.29
N GLY A 53 30.19 -8.18 -4.61
CA GLY A 53 29.93 -7.72 -5.98
C GLY A 53 29.14 -8.72 -6.84
N GLN A 54 28.69 -9.84 -6.27
CA GLN A 54 27.85 -10.82 -6.95
C GLN A 54 26.46 -10.85 -6.34
N ARG A 55 25.44 -10.93 -7.21
CA ARG A 55 24.06 -11.08 -6.77
C ARG A 55 23.78 -12.54 -6.47
N LEU A 56 23.42 -12.83 -5.23
CA LEU A 56 23.09 -14.16 -4.77
C LEU A 56 21.70 -14.57 -5.29
N PRO A 57 21.45 -15.88 -5.48
CA PRO A 57 20.11 -16.40 -5.66
C PRO A 57 19.20 -16.02 -4.49
N THR A 58 17.90 -15.94 -4.73
CA THR A 58 16.93 -15.70 -3.65
C THR A 58 16.83 -16.90 -2.74
N PHE A 59 16.82 -16.66 -1.44
CA PHE A 59 16.69 -17.69 -0.41
C PHE A 59 15.72 -17.25 0.68
N SER A 60 15.12 -18.20 1.39
CA SER A 60 14.28 -17.93 2.54
C SER A 60 15.11 -17.82 3.82
N VAL A 61 14.68 -16.95 4.72
CA VAL A 61 15.27 -16.74 6.04
C VAL A 61 14.17 -16.92 7.07
N LYS A 62 14.49 -17.65 8.14
CA LYS A 62 13.68 -17.75 9.34
C LYS A 62 14.33 -16.94 10.45
N LEU A 63 13.56 -16.00 10.99
CA LEU A 63 13.96 -15.09 12.04
C LEU A 63 13.60 -15.67 13.39
N ASP A 64 14.40 -15.32 14.40
CA ASP A 64 14.05 -15.61 15.78
C ASP A 64 12.84 -14.78 16.19
N PRO A 65 11.94 -15.32 17.03
CA PRO A 65 10.84 -14.55 17.59
C PRO A 65 11.38 -13.36 18.38
N PRO A 66 10.65 -12.23 18.41
CA PRO A 66 11.08 -11.08 19.17
C PRO A 66 11.23 -11.43 20.66
N LEU A 67 12.26 -10.86 21.27
CA LEU A 67 12.48 -11.00 22.71
C LEU A 67 11.25 -10.51 23.48
N GLN A 68 10.94 -11.18 24.59
CA GLN A 68 9.85 -10.73 25.45
C GLN A 68 10.12 -9.30 25.93
N SER A 69 9.12 -8.44 25.74
CA SER A 69 9.23 -7.03 26.10
C SER A 69 9.18 -6.87 27.61
N ASP A 70 10.11 -6.11 28.17
CA ASP A 70 10.08 -5.66 29.56
C ASP A 70 9.13 -4.45 29.69
N PRO A 71 7.99 -4.58 30.40
CA PRO A 71 7.03 -3.48 30.56
C PRO A 71 7.62 -2.24 31.23
N GLU A 72 8.55 -2.41 32.19
CA GLU A 72 9.17 -1.29 32.89
C GLU A 72 10.14 -0.53 31.98
N LEU A 73 10.89 -1.27 31.14
CA LEU A 73 11.73 -0.68 30.11
C LEU A 73 10.91 0.06 29.06
N ARG A 74 9.80 -0.54 28.60
CA ARG A 74 8.86 0.10 27.67
C ARG A 74 8.37 1.43 28.23
N ASP A 75 7.90 1.46 29.47
CA ASP A 75 7.30 2.67 30.06
C ASP A 75 8.34 3.79 30.23
N ARG A 76 9.57 3.42 30.62
CA ARG A 76 10.69 4.38 30.66
C ARG A 76 11.03 4.92 29.27
N LEU A 77 11.07 4.08 28.23
CA LEU A 77 11.33 4.51 26.85
C LEU A 77 10.23 5.42 26.31
N VAL A 78 8.96 5.12 26.61
CA VAL A 78 7.82 5.97 26.22
C VAL A 78 7.91 7.34 26.88
N ALA A 79 8.18 7.40 28.19
CA ALA A 79 8.34 8.67 28.91
C ALA A 79 9.51 9.50 28.36
N ALA A 80 10.67 8.88 28.17
CA ALA A 80 11.85 9.55 27.64
C ALA A 80 11.66 10.03 26.19
N SER A 81 10.97 9.25 25.35
CA SER A 81 10.65 9.64 23.97
C SER A 81 9.64 10.79 23.93
N ALA A 82 8.61 10.75 24.78
CA ALA A 82 7.63 11.83 24.88
C ALA A 82 8.25 13.13 25.39
N GLU A 83 9.20 13.07 26.33
CA GLU A 83 9.92 14.25 26.80
C GLU A 83 10.83 14.84 25.71
N ARG A 84 11.54 13.98 24.97
CA ARG A 84 12.54 14.43 23.98
C ARG A 84 11.96 14.81 22.62
N TYR A 85 10.94 14.10 22.17
CA TYR A 85 10.36 14.23 20.83
C TYR A 85 8.86 14.54 20.85
N GLY A 86 8.19 14.40 21.99
CA GLY A 86 6.79 14.76 22.12
C GLY A 86 6.60 16.26 21.93
N ARG A 87 5.58 16.62 21.17
CA ARG A 87 5.11 18.00 21.03
C ARG A 87 3.76 18.12 21.71
N SER A 88 3.50 19.23 22.38
CA SER A 88 2.21 19.46 23.02
C SER A 88 1.08 19.34 21.98
N VAL A 89 0.02 18.64 22.37
CA VAL A 89 -1.14 18.37 21.52
C VAL A 89 -1.80 19.68 21.07
N ASP A 90 -1.75 20.70 21.93
CA ASP A 90 -2.27 22.04 21.71
C ASP A 90 -1.54 22.81 20.58
N LEU A 91 -0.23 22.61 20.43
CA LEU A 91 0.52 23.21 19.32
C LEU A 91 0.31 22.46 17.99
N GLN A 92 -0.11 21.19 18.02
CA GLN A 92 -0.35 20.40 16.81
C GLN A 92 -1.74 20.63 16.21
N SER A 93 -2.76 20.81 17.04
CA SER A 93 -4.14 21.10 16.60
C SER A 93 -4.25 22.44 15.87
N ALA A 94 -3.50 23.46 16.30
CA ALA A 94 -3.43 24.77 15.66
C ALA A 94 -2.73 24.76 14.28
N ARG A 95 -1.94 23.73 13.98
CA ARG A 95 -1.15 23.61 12.75
C ARG A 95 -1.79 22.69 11.72
N ARG A 96 -2.98 22.14 12.02
CA ARG A 96 -3.75 21.29 11.13
C ARG A 96 -4.30 22.16 9.99
N ILE A 97 -3.93 21.84 8.75
CA ILE A 97 -4.53 22.43 7.56
C ILE A 97 -6.05 22.19 7.69
N PRO A 98 -6.90 23.24 7.63
CA PRO A 98 -8.34 23.04 7.71
C PRO A 98 -8.76 22.08 6.58
N PRO A 99 -9.75 21.20 6.82
CA PRO A 99 -10.30 20.39 5.73
C PRO A 99 -10.69 21.34 4.59
N ALA A 100 -10.27 21.01 3.36
CA ALA A 100 -10.66 21.80 2.20
C ALA A 100 -12.17 22.01 2.23
N ALA A 101 -12.61 23.27 2.22
CA ALA A 101 -14.03 23.61 2.22
C ALA A 101 -14.73 22.77 1.15
N GLU A 102 -15.82 22.09 1.52
CA GLU A 102 -16.60 21.29 0.58
C GLU A 102 -16.89 22.13 -0.68
N PRO A 103 -16.60 21.61 -1.89
CA PRO A 103 -16.89 22.35 -3.10
C PRO A 103 -18.39 22.63 -3.13
N ALA A 104 -18.74 23.91 -3.32
CA ALA A 104 -20.13 24.38 -3.39
C ALA A 104 -20.97 23.47 -4.30
N PRO A 105 -22.22 23.16 -3.93
CA PRO A 105 -23.05 22.23 -4.68
C PRO A 105 -23.14 22.67 -6.14
N ALA A 106 -22.74 21.79 -7.05
CA ALA A 106 -22.76 22.06 -8.48
C ALA A 106 -24.19 22.43 -8.92
N PRO A 107 -24.37 23.44 -9.79
CA PRO A 107 -25.69 23.84 -10.24
C PRO A 107 -26.39 22.66 -10.95
N PRO A 108 -27.73 22.51 -10.80
CA PRO A 108 -28.45 21.38 -11.35
C PRO A 108 -28.29 21.34 -12.87
N ARG A 109 -27.69 20.25 -13.37
CA ARG A 109 -27.55 20.00 -14.80
C ARG A 109 -28.93 19.83 -15.42
N SER A 110 -29.28 20.69 -16.38
CA SER A 110 -30.54 20.58 -17.12
C SER A 110 -30.53 19.28 -17.95
N ARG A 111 -31.58 18.48 -17.79
CA ARG A 111 -31.71 17.18 -18.45
C ARG A 111 -32.04 17.41 -19.93
N ASN A 112 -31.00 17.30 -20.77
CA ASN A 112 -31.00 17.15 -22.24
C ASN A 112 -32.37 17.20 -22.95
N GLN A 113 -32.65 18.33 -23.61
CA GLN A 113 -33.71 18.45 -24.62
C GLN A 113 -33.22 18.06 -26.02
N HIS A 114 -32.63 16.88 -26.19
CA HIS A 114 -32.31 16.36 -27.54
C HIS A 114 -32.53 14.85 -27.58
N ARG A 115 -33.78 14.44 -27.74
CA ARG A 115 -34.12 13.13 -28.30
C ARG A 115 -35.10 13.38 -29.45
N PRO A 116 -34.69 13.22 -30.72
CA PRO A 116 -35.64 13.31 -31.82
C PRO A 116 -36.66 12.17 -31.70
N LYS A 117 -37.95 12.50 -31.70
CA LYS A 117 -39.05 11.53 -31.68
C LYS A 117 -39.07 10.79 -33.02
N LYS A 118 -38.70 9.51 -33.02
CA LYS A 118 -38.85 8.62 -34.18
C LYS A 118 -40.34 8.35 -34.39
N ALA A 119 -40.90 8.78 -35.53
CA ALA A 119 -42.30 8.56 -35.88
C ALA A 119 -42.57 7.07 -36.14
N TYR A 120 -43.56 6.52 -35.45
CA TYR A 120 -44.08 5.17 -35.66
C TYR A 120 -45.27 5.25 -36.63
N LYS A 121 -45.18 4.57 -37.78
CA LYS A 121 -46.31 4.34 -38.69
C LYS A 121 -46.87 2.95 -38.40
N PRO A 122 -48.18 2.79 -38.12
CA PRO A 122 -48.78 1.47 -38.04
C PRO A 122 -49.13 0.95 -39.43
N ASP A 123 -48.63 -0.23 -39.77
CA ASP A 123 -49.13 -1.05 -40.88
C ASP A 123 -50.51 -1.58 -40.52
N ILE A 124 -51.51 -1.23 -41.33
CA ILE A 124 -52.81 -1.88 -41.36
C ILE A 124 -52.82 -2.73 -42.63
N ALA A 125 -52.80 -4.06 -42.45
CA ALA A 125 -53.19 -5.01 -43.48
C ALA A 125 -54.60 -5.49 -43.15
N HIS A 126 -55.52 -5.49 -44.12
CA HIS A 126 -56.57 -6.49 -44.41
C HIS A 126 -57.29 -5.98 -45.69
N VAL A 127 -57.18 -6.74 -46.80
CA VAL A 127 -58.23 -7.60 -47.40
C VAL A 127 -59.38 -6.81 -48.00
#